data_AF-A0A6G4VAY3-F1
#
_entry.id   AF-A0A6G4VAY3-F1
#
_cell.length_a   1.000
_cell.length_b   1.000
_cell.length_c   1.000
_cell.angle_alpha   90.00
_cell.angle_beta   90.00
_cell.angle_gamma   90.00
#
_symmetry.space_group_name_H-M   'P 1'
#
loop_
_entity.id
_entity.type
_entity.pdbx_description
1 polymer ?
#
loop_
_entity_poly.entity_id
_entity_poly.type
_entity_poly.pdbx_seq_one_letter_code
_entity_poly.pdbx_strand_id
1 'polypeptide(L)' 'MRLRVGFGHQFIFAGEVYSSGDELEVPDNVALTLMRAKLALPADGTAWPDELLAEHERE' A
#
# COMPACT_ATOMS: atom_id res chain seq x y z
N MET A 1 -8.56 3.17 -4.32
CA MET A 1 -8.14 3.15 -2.90
C MET A 1 -7.12 4.24 -2.58
N ARG A 2 -7.21 4.89 -1.41
CA ARG A 2 -6.21 5.85 -0.91
C ARG A 2 -5.14 5.12 -0.09
N LEU A 3 -3.88 5.25 -0.48
CA LEU A 3 -2.75 4.64 0.19
C LEU A 3 -1.81 5.69 0.76
N ARG A 4 -1.06 5.31 1.80
CA ARG A 4 0.08 6.04 2.36
C ARG A 4 1.36 5.25 2.11
N VAL A 5 2.39 5.90 1.58
CA VAL A 5 3.69 5.28 1.33
C VAL A 5 4.33 4.84 2.64
N GLY A 6 4.81 3.60 2.66
CA GLY A 6 5.49 3.01 3.81
C GLY A 6 6.78 3.74 4.17
N PHE A 7 7.16 3.65 5.44
CA PHE A 7 8.39 4.26 5.94
C PHE A 7 9.63 3.67 5.25
N GLY A 8 10.54 4.53 4.79
CA GLY A 8 11.78 4.13 4.10
C GLY A 8 11.59 3.79 2.61
N HIS A 9 10.39 3.98 2.06
CA HIS A 9 10.11 3.73 0.65
C HIS A 9 9.93 5.03 -0.15
N GLN A 10 10.28 4.94 -1.43
CA GLN A 10 10.08 5.96 -2.45
C GLN A 10 9.82 5.25 -3.79
N PHE A 11 8.83 5.71 -4.57
CA PHE A 11 8.55 5.17 -5.90
C PHE A 11 7.97 6.23 -6.83
N ILE A 12 7.96 5.92 -8.14
CA ILE A 12 7.38 6.78 -9.18
C ILE A 12 6.04 6.19 -9.59
N PHE A 13 4.97 7.00 -9.59
CA PHE A 13 3.66 6.62 -10.08
C PHE A 13 3.07 7.76 -10.91
N ALA A 14 2.56 7.45 -12.10
CA ALA A 14 2.02 8.43 -13.05
C ALA A 14 2.97 9.61 -13.38
N GLY A 15 4.29 9.41 -13.28
CA GLY A 15 5.29 10.46 -13.52
C GLY A 15 5.59 11.35 -12.31
N GLU A 16 4.94 11.12 -11.18
CA GLU A 16 5.20 11.81 -9.91
C GLU A 16 6.00 10.92 -8.96
N VAL A 17 6.81 11.55 -8.11
CA VAL A 17 7.61 10.88 -7.08
C VAL A 17 6.84 10.92 -5.77
N TYR A 18 6.61 9.75 -5.19
CA TYR A 18 5.98 9.59 -3.88
C TYR A 18 7.00 9.03 -2.89
N SER A 19 7.08 9.66 -1.73
CA SER A 19 8.03 9.38 -0.65
C SER A 19 7.30 8.96 0.62
N SER A 20 8.05 8.44 1.60
CA SER A 20 7.51 7.95 2.87
C SER A 20 6.54 8.94 3.53
N GLY A 21 5.33 8.47 3.84
CA GLY A 21 4.28 9.27 4.45
C GLY A 21 3.39 10.02 3.45
N ASP A 22 3.78 10.12 2.18
CA ASP A 22 2.91 10.69 1.14
C ASP A 22 1.69 9.82 0.94
N GLU A 23 0.59 10.45 0.52
CA GLU A 23 -0.66 9.77 0.24
C GLU A 23 -1.03 9.92 -1.22
N LEU A 24 -1.57 8.84 -1.79
CA LEU A 24 -1.95 8.79 -3.19
C LEU A 24 -3.20 7.95 -3.39
N GLU A 25 -4.01 8.35 -4.37
CA GLU A 25 -5.17 7.60 -4.80
C GLU A 25 -4.80 6.74 -6.01
N VAL A 26 -4.98 5.43 -5.86
CA VAL A 26 -4.65 4.46 -6.91
C VAL A 26 -5.82 3.51 -7.15
N PRO A 27 -5.94 2.94 -8.37
CA PRO A 27 -6.87 1.85 -8.64
C PRO A 27 -6.61 0.63 -7.72
N ASP A 28 -7.65 -0.13 -7.38
CA ASP A 28 -7.57 -1.19 -6.36
C ASP A 28 -6.58 -2.31 -6.75
N ASN A 29 -6.45 -2.63 -8.04
CA ASN A 29 -5.46 -3.59 -8.52
C ASN A 29 -4.01 -3.12 -8.26
N VAL A 30 -3.73 -1.82 -8.45
CA VAL A 30 -2.43 -1.22 -8.13
C VAL A 30 -2.23 -1.20 -6.62
N ALA A 31 -3.29 -0.87 -5.87
CA ALA A 31 -3.25 -0.81 -4.42
C ALA A 31 -2.84 -2.16 -3.82
N LEU A 32 -3.46 -3.24 -4.28
CA LEU A 32 -3.13 -4.61 -3.86
C LEU A 32 -1.68 -4.98 -4.16
N THR A 33 -1.15 -4.59 -5.32
CA THR A 33 0.26 -4.81 -5.66
C THR A 33 1.19 -4.08 -4.70
N LEU A 34 0.93 -2.80 -4.42
CA LEU A 34 1.76 -1.99 -3.52
C LEU A 34 1.72 -2.50 -2.07
N MET A 35 0.54 -2.90 -1.60
CA MET A 35 0.37 -3.50 -0.27
C MET A 35 1.07 -4.86 -0.16
N ARG A 36 0.94 -5.74 -1.16
CA ARG A 36 1.65 -7.04 -1.21
C ARG A 36 3.17 -6.87 -1.24
N ALA A 37 3.65 -5.87 -1.96
CA ALA A 37 5.07 -5.51 -2.03
C ALA A 37 5.58 -4.79 -0.77
N LYS A 38 4.70 -4.55 0.21
CA LYS A 38 4.99 -3.83 1.45
C LYS A 38 5.46 -2.38 1.26
N LEU A 39 5.09 -1.76 0.14
CA LEU A 39 5.51 -0.39 -0.21
C LEU A 39 4.55 0.68 0.30
N ALA A 40 3.30 0.33 0.58
CA ALA A 40 2.27 1.27 1.01
C ALA A 40 1.19 0.59 1.85
N LEU A 41 0.46 1.40 2.61
CA LEU A 41 -0.60 1.04 3.54
C LEU A 41 -1.91 1.74 3.20
N PRO A 42 -3.08 1.25 3.63
CA PRO A 42 -4.31 2.02 3.61
C PRO A 42 -4.13 3.36 4.37
N ALA A 43 -4.46 4.48 3.73
CA ALA A 43 -4.31 5.80 4.35
C ALA A 43 -5.33 6.08 5.47
N ASP A 44 -6.43 5.32 5.47
CA ASP A 44 -7.49 5.38 6.49
C ASP A 44 -7.10 4.77 7.84
N GLY A 45 -5.88 4.24 7.96
CA GLY A 45 -5.37 3.64 9.19
C GLY A 45 -5.82 2.20 9.40
N THR A 46 -6.46 1.58 8.40
CA THR A 46 -6.69 0.13 8.42
C THR A 46 -5.32 -0.55 8.44
N ALA A 47 -5.09 -1.37 9.47
CA ALA A 47 -3.78 -1.96 9.75
C ALA A 47 -3.26 -2.80 8.58
N TRP A 48 -1.95 -3.11 8.61
CA TRP A 48 -1.32 -4.04 7.69
C TRP A 48 -2.20 -5.30 7.59
N PRO A 49 -2.41 -5.86 6.39
CA PRO A 49 -3.18 -7.07 6.21
C PRO A 49 -2.52 -8.30 6.84
N ASP A 50 -1.81 -8.25 7.97
CA ASP A 50 -1.42 -9.49 8.66
C ASP A 50 -2.68 -10.29 9.06
N GLU A 51 -3.79 -9.61 9.36
CA GLU A 51 -5.11 -10.25 9.55
C GLU A 51 -5.74 -10.76 8.25
N LEU A 52 -5.54 -10.07 7.11
CA LEU A 52 -6.05 -10.47 5.78
C LEU A 52 -5.12 -11.48 5.04
N LEU A 53 -3.84 -11.53 5.40
CA LEU A 53 -2.82 -12.46 4.90
C LEU A 53 -2.93 -13.79 5.66
N ALA A 54 -3.23 -13.75 6.97
CA ALA A 54 -3.49 -14.95 7.78
C ALA A 54 -4.76 -15.71 7.38
N GLU A 55 -5.70 -15.09 6.67
CA GLU A 55 -6.83 -15.78 6.03
C GLU A 55 -6.44 -16.50 4.73
N HIS A 56 -5.35 -16.10 4.07
CA HIS A 56 -4.89 -16.71 2.82
C HIS A 56 -3.88 -17.85 3.03
N GLU A 57 -3.29 -17.96 4.22
CA GLU A 57 -2.40 -19.08 4.62
C GLU A 57 -3.13 -20.25 5.30
N ARG A 58 -4.47 -20.21 5.33
CA ARG A 58 -5.35 -21.27 5.89
C ARG A 58 -6.15 -22.06 4.85
N GLU A 59 -5.79 -21.96 3.57
CA GLU A 59 -6.31 -22.81 2.47
C GLU A 59 -5.26 -23.81 1.96
#